data_AF-A0A9N9BZT9-F1
#
_entry.id   AF-A0A9N9BZT9-F1
#
_cell.length_a   1.000
_cell.length_b   1.000
_cell.length_c   1.000
_cell.angle_alpha   90.00
_cell.angle_beta   90.00
_cell.angle_gamma   90.00
#
_symmetry.space_group_name_H-M   'P 1'
#
loop_
_entity.id
_entity.type
_entity.pdbx_description
1 polymer ?
#
loop_
_entity_poly.entity_id
_entity_poly.type
_entity_poly.pdbx_seq_one_letter_code
_entity_poly.pdbx_strand_id
1 'polypeptide(L)'
;MNIETTLTAWFKANQKYSEAHTLTYGNFFYCWVYNKWHKEWKPKKKGHTIGQMYFVHPKAGEHYYLRMLLTVVYGAISFEDLHMINNVHYPTFKDVCKALEASQLQLGSQMHYLFATILMFCYPTNPELLWQKYIIAFSDDIMFQARIDAKKNHTICISNDNIYNIALHQLEHILVQNGTSLKNFPNMPIPASLPEDLLRHN
;
A
#
# COMPACT_ATOMS: atom_id res chain seq x y z
N MET A 1 12.80 1.73 -33.06
CA MET A 1 13.70 2.81 -32.62
C MET A 1 13.49 2.97 -31.11
N ASN A 2 14.45 2.54 -30.29
CA ASN A 2 14.27 2.54 -28.84
C ASN A 2 14.57 3.96 -28.31
N ILE A 3 13.52 4.75 -28.08
CA ILE A 3 13.68 6.11 -27.55
C ILE A 3 14.17 5.97 -26.11
N GLU A 4 15.42 6.36 -25.86
CA GLU A 4 15.95 6.42 -24.49
C GLU A 4 15.25 7.54 -23.72
N THR A 5 14.39 7.13 -22.79
CA THR A 5 13.69 7.98 -21.83
C THR A 5 14.39 7.91 -20.47
N THR A 6 14.09 8.87 -19.59
CA THR A 6 14.54 8.85 -18.20
C THR A 6 14.09 7.60 -17.46
N LEU A 7 12.96 7.01 -17.84
CA LEU A 7 12.46 5.74 -17.29
C LEU A 7 13.33 4.56 -17.73
N THR A 8 13.61 4.44 -19.03
CA THR A 8 14.50 3.36 -19.51
C THR A 8 15.93 3.51 -18.99
N ALA A 9 16.38 4.73 -18.70
CA ALA A 9 17.65 4.96 -18.03
C ALA A 9 17.61 4.56 -16.54
N TRP A 10 16.46 4.65 -15.88
CA TRP A 10 16.29 4.19 -14.50
C TRP A 10 16.45 2.68 -14.40
N PHE A 11 15.85 1.92 -15.34
CA PHE A 11 16.07 0.49 -15.47
C PHE A 11 17.56 0.13 -15.58
N LYS A 12 18.30 0.83 -16.45
CA LYS A 12 19.76 0.65 -16.60
C LYS A 12 20.51 1.00 -15.31
N ALA A 13 20.07 2.02 -14.58
CA ALA A 13 20.67 2.38 -13.29
C ALA A 13 20.45 1.28 -12.25
N ASN A 14 19.25 0.70 -12.18
CA ASN A 14 18.96 -0.43 -11.30
C ASN A 14 19.78 -1.67 -11.67
N GLN A 15 20.08 -1.92 -12.95
CA GLN A 15 20.97 -3.02 -13.32
C GLN A 15 22.42 -2.78 -12.86
N LYS A 16 22.84 -1.52 -12.77
CA LYS A 16 24.24 -1.13 -12.51
C LYS A 16 24.56 -0.89 -11.04
N TYR A 17 23.61 -0.40 -10.26
CA TYR A 17 23.83 0.08 -8.90
C TYR A 17 22.86 -0.60 -7.94
N SER A 18 23.37 -1.35 -6.97
CA SER A 18 22.53 -2.03 -5.97
C SER A 18 21.76 -1.04 -5.08
N GLU A 19 22.33 0.14 -4.82
CA GLU A 19 21.68 1.17 -4.00
C GLU A 19 20.44 1.74 -4.69
N ALA A 20 20.37 1.66 -6.02
CA ALA A 20 19.22 2.11 -6.81
C ALA A 20 17.97 1.25 -6.52
N HIS A 21 18.15 -0.01 -6.11
CA HIS A 21 17.05 -0.94 -5.77
C HIS A 21 16.25 -0.51 -4.55
N THR A 22 16.81 0.38 -3.71
CA THR A 22 16.12 0.89 -2.52
C THR A 22 15.11 2.01 -2.83
N LEU A 23 15.00 2.43 -4.09
CA LEU A 23 14.19 3.57 -4.51
C LEU A 23 13.17 3.19 -5.59
N THR A 24 11.98 3.75 -5.47
CA THR A 24 11.00 3.80 -6.56
C THR A 24 11.41 4.87 -7.57
N TYR A 25 10.89 4.79 -8.80
CA TYR A 25 11.19 5.81 -9.81
C TYR A 25 10.74 7.21 -9.35
N GLY A 26 9.61 7.32 -8.64
CA GLY A 26 9.15 8.58 -8.07
C GLY A 26 10.12 9.21 -7.08
N ASN A 27 10.79 8.40 -6.25
CA ASN A 27 11.77 8.89 -5.27
C ASN A 27 13.20 8.98 -5.82
N PHE A 28 13.44 8.44 -7.02
CA PHE A 28 14.78 8.38 -7.62
C PHE A 28 15.39 9.76 -7.82
N PHE A 29 14.57 10.74 -8.18
CA PHE A 29 14.98 12.14 -8.43
C PHE A 29 15.62 12.84 -7.21
N TYR A 30 15.34 12.37 -6.00
CA TYR A 30 15.90 12.96 -4.78
C TYR A 30 17.38 12.57 -4.60
N CYS A 31 17.72 11.32 -4.91
CA CYS A 31 19.04 10.73 -4.68
C CYS A 31 19.92 10.68 -5.94
N TRP A 32 19.34 10.85 -7.13
CA TRP A 32 20.02 10.68 -8.40
C TRP A 32 19.85 11.90 -9.31
N VAL A 33 20.83 12.13 -10.19
CA VAL A 33 20.80 13.17 -11.22
C VAL A 33 20.84 12.55 -12.60
N TYR A 34 19.93 13.00 -13.47
CA TYR A 34 19.88 12.57 -14.86
C TYR A 34 20.83 13.42 -15.72
N ASN A 35 21.83 12.76 -16.32
CA ASN A 35 22.72 13.37 -17.28
C ASN A 35 22.07 13.33 -18.67
N LYS A 36 21.59 14.48 -19.17
CA LYS A 36 20.93 14.56 -20.49
C LYS A 36 21.86 14.24 -21.66
N TRP A 37 23.16 14.54 -21.54
CA TRP A 37 24.14 14.30 -22.60
C TRP A 37 24.44 12.81 -22.76
N HIS A 38 24.63 12.12 -21.64
CA HIS A 38 24.91 10.68 -21.61
C HIS A 38 23.65 9.81 -21.46
N LYS A 39 22.48 10.43 -21.31
CA LYS A 39 21.17 9.78 -21.10
C LYS A 39 21.18 8.72 -19.99
N GLU A 40 21.88 9.02 -18.91
CA GLU A 40 22.07 8.08 -17.79
C GLU A 40 21.83 8.76 -16.43
N TRP A 41 21.47 7.96 -15.44
CA TRP A 41 21.40 8.42 -14.06
C TRP A 41 22.73 8.19 -13.35
N LYS A 42 23.13 9.16 -12.50
CA LYS A 42 24.28 9.02 -11.61
C LYS A 42 23.91 9.30 -10.16
N PRO A 43 24.56 8.61 -9.20
CA PRO A 43 24.41 8.93 -7.78
C PRO A 43 24.80 10.37 -7.55
N LYS A 44 24.00 11.05 -6.74
CA LYS A 44 24.22 12.46 -6.46
C LYS A 44 25.32 12.63 -5.43
N LYS A 45 26.25 13.56 -5.68
CA LYS A 45 27.33 13.89 -4.75
C LYS A 45 26.92 14.92 -3.70
N LYS A 46 26.13 15.96 -4.06
CA LYS A 46 25.60 17.01 -3.16
C LYS A 46 24.32 17.67 -3.74
N GLY A 47 23.45 18.21 -2.87
CA GLY A 47 22.33 19.11 -3.21
C GLY A 47 20.94 18.47 -3.32
N HIS A 48 19.88 19.28 -3.25
CA HIS A 48 18.49 18.86 -3.49
C HIS A 48 18.08 19.25 -4.91
N THR A 49 17.46 18.32 -5.66
CA THR A 49 16.94 18.57 -7.01
C THR A 49 15.48 18.23 -6.95
N ILE A 50 14.64 19.17 -7.38
CA ILE A 50 13.20 18.95 -7.48
C ILE A 50 12.96 18.34 -8.87
N GLY A 51 13.20 17.04 -8.99
CA GLY A 51 12.67 16.26 -10.10
C GLY A 51 11.39 15.59 -9.61
N GLN A 52 10.28 15.78 -10.32
CA GLN A 52 9.01 15.14 -9.98
C GLN A 52 8.49 14.40 -11.20
N MET A 53 7.93 13.22 -10.96
CA MET A 53 7.20 12.49 -11.97
C MET A 53 5.94 13.26 -12.37
N TYR A 54 5.71 13.49 -13.67
CA TYR A 54 4.54 14.22 -14.17
C TYR A 54 3.22 13.60 -13.77
N PHE A 55 2.28 14.44 -13.35
CA PHE A 55 0.91 14.00 -13.09
C PHE A 55 0.30 13.36 -14.34
N VAL A 56 -0.35 12.21 -14.16
CA VAL A 56 -1.10 11.52 -15.20
C VAL A 56 -2.53 11.37 -14.71
N HIS A 57 -3.49 11.81 -15.52
CA HIS A 57 -4.91 11.75 -15.16
C HIS A 57 -5.44 10.30 -15.22
N PRO A 58 -6.35 9.87 -14.32
CA PRO A 58 -6.92 8.51 -14.34
C PRO A 58 -7.52 8.07 -15.69
N LYS A 59 -8.06 9.01 -16.46
CA LYS A 59 -8.59 8.78 -17.82
C LYS A 59 -7.52 8.39 -18.86
N ALA A 60 -6.23 8.49 -18.54
CA ALA A 60 -5.13 8.12 -19.42
C ALA A 60 -4.87 6.59 -19.50
N GLY A 61 -5.71 5.78 -18.84
CA GLY A 61 -5.66 4.31 -18.93
C GLY A 61 -4.33 3.74 -18.45
N GLU A 62 -3.68 2.91 -19.26
CA GLU A 62 -2.42 2.23 -18.91
C GLU A 62 -1.30 3.18 -18.46
N HIS A 63 -1.25 4.41 -18.97
CA HIS A 63 -0.26 5.39 -18.50
C HIS A 63 -0.46 5.80 -17.04
N TYR A 64 -1.72 5.83 -16.58
CA TYR A 64 -2.04 6.11 -15.18
C TYR A 64 -1.59 4.95 -14.29
N TYR A 65 -1.88 3.71 -14.69
CA TYR A 65 -1.47 2.53 -13.94
C TYR A 65 0.05 2.34 -13.93
N LEU A 66 0.73 2.57 -15.06
CA LEU A 66 2.19 2.62 -15.09
C LEU A 66 2.74 3.66 -14.11
N ARG A 67 2.16 4.87 -14.07
CA ARG A 67 2.55 5.89 -13.08
C ARG A 67 2.38 5.39 -11.66
N MET A 68 1.26 4.75 -11.35
CA MET A 68 1.01 4.18 -10.02
C MET A 68 2.09 3.16 -9.66
N LEU A 69 2.41 2.22 -10.55
CA LEU A 69 3.43 1.21 -10.33
C LEU A 69 4.81 1.82 -10.09
N LEU A 70 5.18 2.85 -10.85
CA LEU A 70 6.46 3.56 -10.70
C LEU A 70 6.61 4.30 -9.36
N THR A 71 5.53 4.47 -8.59
CA THR A 71 5.57 5.03 -7.24
C THR A 71 5.69 3.99 -6.13
N VAL A 72 5.46 2.70 -6.43
CA VAL A 72 5.43 1.61 -5.44
C VAL A 72 6.42 0.49 -5.71
N VAL A 73 6.79 0.25 -6.97
CA VAL A 73 7.75 -0.79 -7.36
C VAL A 73 9.17 -0.25 -7.22
N TYR A 74 9.99 -1.00 -6.49
CA TYR A 74 11.38 -0.71 -6.20
C TYR A 74 12.29 -1.46 -7.17
N GLY A 75 13.36 -0.81 -7.61
CA GLY A 75 14.46 -1.51 -8.30
C GLY A 75 14.15 -2.19 -9.62
N ALA A 76 13.00 -1.93 -10.27
CA ALA A 76 12.67 -2.56 -11.55
C ALA A 76 13.78 -2.34 -12.59
N ILE A 77 14.18 -3.39 -13.30
CA ILE A 77 15.24 -3.38 -14.30
C ILE A 77 14.69 -3.46 -15.74
N SER A 78 13.36 -3.56 -15.89
CA SER A 78 12.66 -3.64 -17.16
C SER A 78 11.17 -3.28 -17.01
N PHE A 79 10.46 -3.15 -18.13
CA PHE A 79 8.99 -3.08 -18.10
C PHE A 79 8.37 -4.40 -17.65
N GLU A 80 9.02 -5.52 -17.94
CA GLU A 80 8.54 -6.85 -17.58
C GLU A 80 8.43 -7.00 -16.05
N ASP A 81 9.38 -6.43 -15.29
CA ASP A 81 9.31 -6.44 -13.83
C ASP A 81 8.10 -5.64 -13.31
N LEU A 82 7.69 -4.59 -14.04
CA LEU A 82 6.48 -3.83 -13.70
C LEU A 82 5.20 -4.60 -14.05
N HIS A 83 5.29 -5.69 -14.81
CA HIS A 83 4.20 -6.62 -15.08
C HIS A 83 4.16 -7.79 -14.09
N MET A 84 5.06 -7.85 -13.10
CA MET A 84 5.17 -8.97 -12.18
C MET A 84 4.86 -8.60 -10.72
N ILE A 85 4.12 -9.48 -10.04
CA ILE A 85 3.94 -9.47 -8.58
C ILE A 85 4.09 -10.89 -8.09
N ASN A 86 4.92 -11.11 -7.06
CA ASN A 86 5.15 -12.42 -6.46
C ASN A 86 5.44 -13.51 -7.52
N ASN A 87 6.25 -13.18 -8.53
CA ASN A 87 6.61 -14.02 -9.68
C ASN A 87 5.46 -14.43 -10.61
N VAL A 88 4.32 -13.73 -10.56
CA VAL A 88 3.20 -13.91 -11.50
C VAL A 88 3.18 -12.74 -12.48
N HIS A 89 3.14 -13.05 -13.78
CA HIS A 89 3.01 -12.05 -14.86
C HIS A 89 1.55 -11.68 -15.12
N TYR A 90 1.31 -10.40 -15.32
CA TYR A 90 -0.02 -9.85 -15.64
C TYR A 90 0.00 -9.14 -17.01
N PRO A 91 -1.04 -9.29 -17.85
CA PRO A 91 -1.03 -8.73 -19.21
C PRO A 91 -1.02 -7.20 -19.28
N THR A 92 -1.57 -6.50 -18.27
CA THR A 92 -1.72 -5.05 -18.26
C THR A 92 -1.26 -4.45 -16.94
N PHE A 93 -0.81 -3.19 -16.94
CA PHE A 93 -0.45 -2.48 -15.71
C PHE A 93 -1.66 -2.33 -14.79
N LYS A 94 -2.87 -2.23 -15.37
CA LYS A 94 -4.11 -2.23 -14.60
C LYS A 94 -4.28 -3.52 -13.80
N ASP A 95 -4.00 -4.68 -14.39
CA ASP A 95 -4.17 -5.96 -13.70
C ASP A 95 -3.10 -6.17 -12.63
N VAL A 96 -1.88 -5.68 -12.86
CA VAL A 96 -0.84 -5.58 -11.80
C VAL A 96 -1.36 -4.73 -10.63
N CYS A 97 -1.87 -3.52 -10.90
CA CYS A 97 -2.42 -2.67 -9.84
C CYS A 97 -3.54 -3.36 -9.05
N LYS A 98 -4.47 -4.06 -9.72
CA LYS A 98 -5.52 -4.82 -9.04
C LYS A 98 -4.97 -5.94 -8.15
N ALA A 99 -3.94 -6.65 -8.61
CA ALA A 99 -3.31 -7.71 -7.84
C ALA A 99 -2.54 -7.14 -6.64
N LEU A 100 -1.87 -5.99 -6.77
CA LEU A 100 -1.29 -5.27 -5.63
C LEU A 100 -2.36 -4.84 -4.63
N GLU A 101 -3.47 -4.26 -5.12
CA GLU A 101 -4.61 -3.85 -4.30
C GLU A 101 -5.16 -5.03 -3.49
N ALA A 102 -5.44 -6.17 -4.13
CA ALA A 102 -5.91 -7.37 -3.47
C ALA A 102 -4.89 -7.92 -2.45
N SER A 103 -3.60 -7.87 -2.77
CA SER A 103 -2.53 -8.33 -1.86
C SER A 103 -2.44 -7.46 -0.60
N GLN A 104 -2.59 -6.14 -0.73
CA GLN A 104 -2.57 -5.21 0.41
C GLN A 104 -3.79 -5.41 1.32
N LEU A 105 -4.97 -5.60 0.74
CA LEU A 105 -6.18 -5.93 1.48
C LEU A 105 -6.03 -7.27 2.22
N GLN A 106 -5.45 -8.28 1.57
CA GLN A 106 -5.21 -9.58 2.20
C GLN A 106 -4.23 -9.45 3.38
N LEU A 107 -3.16 -8.66 3.25
CA LEU A 107 -2.20 -8.45 4.33
C LEU A 107 -2.85 -7.76 5.54
N GLY A 108 -3.68 -6.74 5.36
CA GLY A 108 -4.40 -6.10 6.47
C GLY A 108 -5.39 -7.06 7.13
N SER A 109 -6.13 -7.86 6.36
CA SER A 109 -7.02 -8.89 6.93
C SER A 109 -6.23 -9.92 7.78
N GLN A 110 -5.03 -10.32 7.35
CA GLN A 110 -4.17 -11.22 8.12
C GLN A 110 -3.71 -10.62 9.45
N MET A 111 -3.54 -9.30 9.53
CA MET A 111 -3.19 -8.65 10.80
C MET A 111 -4.32 -8.75 11.83
N HIS A 112 -5.59 -8.69 11.41
CA HIS A 112 -6.73 -8.94 12.28
C HIS A 112 -6.74 -10.38 12.82
N TYR A 113 -6.48 -11.38 11.96
CA TYR A 113 -6.35 -12.78 12.38
C TYR A 113 -5.16 -13.01 13.32
N LEU A 114 -4.01 -12.39 13.04
CA LEU A 114 -2.84 -12.45 13.89
C LEU A 114 -3.15 -11.89 15.29
N PHE A 115 -3.78 -10.73 15.35
CA PHE A 115 -4.14 -10.13 16.62
C PHE A 115 -5.19 -10.95 17.37
N ALA A 116 -6.22 -11.47 16.70
CA ALA A 116 -7.19 -12.39 17.30
C ALA A 116 -6.50 -13.65 17.88
N THR A 117 -5.52 -14.21 17.16
CA THR A 117 -4.72 -15.35 17.61
C THR A 117 -3.94 -15.01 18.88
N ILE A 118 -3.30 -13.83 18.94
CA ILE A 118 -2.59 -13.36 20.13
C ILE A 118 -3.55 -13.23 21.32
N LEU A 119 -4.74 -12.65 21.11
CA LEU A 119 -5.74 -12.52 22.16
C LEU A 119 -6.15 -13.89 22.70
N MET A 120 -6.50 -14.83 21.82
CA MET A 120 -7.03 -16.15 22.19
C MET A 120 -5.99 -17.08 22.83
N PHE A 121 -4.75 -17.06 22.35
CA PHE A 121 -3.77 -18.09 22.71
C PHE A 121 -2.58 -17.57 23.51
N CYS A 122 -2.28 -16.26 23.46
CA CYS A 122 -1.13 -15.69 24.15
C CYS A 122 -1.49 -14.92 25.42
N TYR A 123 -2.77 -14.66 25.67
CA TYR A 123 -3.28 -13.98 26.88
C TYR A 123 -2.44 -12.75 27.26
N PRO A 124 -2.32 -11.75 26.37
CA PRO A 124 -1.51 -10.57 26.63
C PRO A 124 -2.00 -9.87 27.90
N THR A 125 -1.05 -9.39 28.72
CA THR A 125 -1.36 -8.72 29.99
C THR A 125 -2.15 -7.43 29.79
N ASN A 126 -1.86 -6.69 28.72
CA ASN A 126 -2.50 -5.41 28.37
C ASN A 126 -2.85 -5.40 26.86
N PRO A 127 -3.91 -6.10 26.43
CA PRO A 127 -4.31 -6.19 25.02
C PRO A 127 -4.68 -4.82 24.42
N GLU A 128 -5.22 -3.91 25.22
CA GLU A 128 -5.62 -2.56 24.85
C GLU A 128 -4.43 -1.69 24.45
N LEU A 129 -3.30 -1.83 25.14
CA LEU A 129 -2.08 -1.10 24.80
C LEU A 129 -1.48 -1.63 23.50
N LEU A 130 -1.58 -2.95 23.28
CA LEU A 130 -1.14 -3.57 22.03
C LEU A 130 -2.01 -3.10 20.85
N TRP A 131 -3.32 -3.05 21.05
CA TRP A 131 -4.26 -2.49 20.08
C TRP A 131 -3.90 -1.04 19.75
N GLN A 132 -3.81 -0.15 20.75
CA GLN A 132 -3.51 1.27 20.55
C GLN A 132 -2.16 1.49 19.83
N LYS A 133 -1.15 0.68 20.16
CA LYS A 133 0.18 0.80 19.56
C LYS A 133 0.19 0.45 18.07
N TYR A 134 -0.65 -0.50 17.64
CA TYR A 134 -0.64 -1.05 16.28
C TYR A 134 -1.93 -0.80 15.49
N ILE A 135 -2.85 0.02 16.00
CA ILE A 135 -4.15 0.30 15.39
C ILE A 135 -4.07 0.79 13.94
N ILE A 136 -3.02 1.57 13.62
CA ILE A 136 -2.77 2.03 12.25
C ILE A 136 -2.46 0.85 11.33
N ALA A 137 -1.64 -0.11 11.79
CA ALA A 137 -1.30 -1.30 11.02
C ALA A 137 -2.50 -2.25 10.91
N PHE A 138 -3.31 -2.37 11.95
CA PHE A 138 -4.54 -3.16 11.92
C PHE A 138 -5.59 -2.57 10.99
N SER A 139 -5.58 -1.25 10.78
CA SER A 139 -6.58 -0.58 9.95
C SER A 139 -6.07 -0.21 8.55
N ASP A 140 -4.90 -0.70 8.13
CA ASP A 140 -4.25 -0.30 6.87
C ASP A 140 -5.05 -0.71 5.63
N ASP A 141 -5.62 -1.91 5.63
CA ASP A 141 -6.54 -2.38 4.61
C ASP A 141 -7.82 -1.54 4.53
N ILE A 142 -8.42 -1.21 5.69
CA ILE A 142 -9.63 -0.38 5.75
C ILE A 142 -9.33 1.04 5.25
N MET A 143 -8.20 1.63 5.67
CA MET A 143 -7.74 2.93 5.17
C MET A 143 -7.49 2.88 3.66
N PHE A 144 -6.90 1.81 3.17
CA PHE A 144 -6.63 1.63 1.75
C PHE A 144 -7.91 1.52 0.95
N GLN A 145 -8.86 0.70 1.40
CA GLN A 145 -10.17 0.54 0.79
C GLN A 145 -10.95 1.86 0.77
N ALA A 146 -10.97 2.60 1.88
CA ALA A 146 -11.57 3.93 1.97
C ALA A 146 -10.97 4.91 0.95
N ARG A 147 -9.65 4.88 0.72
CA ARG A 147 -8.98 5.70 -0.30
C ARG A 147 -9.38 5.30 -1.72
N ILE A 148 -9.58 4.02 -1.98
CA ILE A 148 -10.06 3.53 -3.29
C ILE A 148 -11.48 4.03 -3.53
N ASP A 149 -12.36 3.90 -2.54
CA ASP A 149 -13.77 4.24 -2.68
C ASP A 149 -13.98 5.75 -2.82
N ALA A 150 -13.22 6.56 -2.07
CA ALA A 150 -13.19 8.01 -2.23
C ALA A 150 -12.80 8.44 -3.65
N LYS A 151 -11.81 7.74 -4.27
CA LYS A 151 -11.39 8.01 -5.66
C LYS A 151 -12.44 7.62 -6.70
N LYS A 152 -13.21 6.55 -6.45
CA LYS A 152 -14.25 6.07 -7.37
C LYS A 152 -15.53 6.89 -7.29
N ASN A 153 -15.99 7.19 -6.08
CA ASN A 153 -17.34 7.70 -5.83
C ASN A 153 -17.39 9.18 -5.42
N HIS A 154 -16.26 9.90 -5.40
CA HIS A 154 -16.19 11.31 -4.96
C HIS A 154 -16.82 11.55 -3.58
N THR A 155 -16.86 10.51 -2.73
CA THR A 155 -17.57 10.51 -1.45
C THR A 155 -16.62 10.86 -0.29
N ILE A 156 -17.25 11.29 0.80
CA ILE A 156 -16.70 11.83 2.05
C ILE A 156 -15.59 10.95 2.62
N CYS A 157 -14.50 11.59 3.03
CA CYS A 157 -13.41 10.97 3.79
C CYS A 157 -13.95 10.36 5.09
N ILE A 158 -13.84 9.05 5.26
CA ILE A 158 -14.17 8.36 6.51
C ILE A 158 -13.19 8.84 7.60
N SER A 159 -13.70 9.18 8.78
CA SER A 159 -12.86 9.59 9.91
C SER A 159 -11.99 8.43 10.41
N ASN A 160 -10.83 8.74 10.99
CA ASN A 160 -9.97 7.71 11.59
C ASN A 160 -10.71 6.92 12.67
N ASP A 161 -11.58 7.57 13.45
CA ASP A 161 -12.38 6.90 14.48
C ASP A 161 -13.32 5.84 13.87
N ASN A 162 -13.95 6.15 12.72
CA ASN A 162 -14.79 5.18 12.02
C ASN A 162 -13.96 4.04 11.42
N ILE A 163 -12.76 4.32 10.90
CA ILE A 163 -11.85 3.30 10.38
C ILE A 163 -11.45 2.33 11.51
N TYR A 164 -11.05 2.86 12.67
CA TYR A 164 -10.71 2.07 13.84
C TYR A 164 -11.89 1.26 14.36
N ASN A 165 -13.09 1.84 14.31
CA ASN A 165 -14.31 1.14 14.69
C ASN A 165 -14.64 -0.02 13.73
N ILE A 166 -14.42 0.16 12.42
CA ILE A 166 -14.56 -0.93 11.44
C ILE A 166 -13.55 -2.07 11.72
N ALA A 167 -12.31 -1.72 12.05
CA ALA A 167 -11.28 -2.70 12.41
C ALA A 167 -11.70 -3.52 13.64
N LEU A 168 -12.31 -2.87 14.64
CA LEU A 168 -12.87 -3.54 15.81
C LEU A 168 -14.02 -4.48 15.45
N HIS A 169 -14.91 -4.09 14.52
CA HIS A 169 -15.98 -4.97 14.03
C HIS A 169 -15.42 -6.21 13.33
N GLN A 170 -14.40 -6.06 12.49
CA GLN A 170 -13.75 -7.20 11.82
C GLN A 170 -13.08 -8.13 12.84
N LEU A 171 -12.42 -7.57 13.85
CA LEU A 171 -11.81 -8.34 14.93
C LEU A 171 -12.85 -9.07 15.79
N GLU A 172 -13.95 -8.41 16.17
CA GLU A 172 -15.07 -9.02 16.90
C GLU A 172 -15.66 -10.18 16.11
N HIS A 173 -15.87 -10.02 14.80
CA HIS A 173 -16.38 -11.07 13.93
C HIS A 173 -15.47 -12.32 13.97
N ILE A 174 -14.15 -12.15 13.83
CA ILE A 174 -13.18 -13.25 13.93
C ILE A 174 -13.25 -13.94 15.29
N LEU A 175 -13.32 -13.17 16.38
CA LEU A 175 -13.37 -13.72 17.73
C LEU A 175 -14.67 -14.49 18.01
N VAL A 176 -15.81 -13.96 17.56
CA VAL A 176 -17.12 -14.61 17.68
C VAL A 176 -17.16 -15.93 16.91
N GLN A 177 -16.58 -15.97 15.70
CA GLN A 177 -16.44 -17.22 14.93
C GLN A 177 -15.59 -18.27 15.65
N ASN A 178 -14.68 -17.84 16.54
CA ASN A 178 -13.85 -18.72 17.36
C ASN A 178 -14.40 -18.91 18.80
N GLY A 179 -15.66 -18.53 19.06
CA GLY A 179 -16.36 -18.80 20.32
C GLY A 179 -16.01 -17.85 21.47
N THR A 180 -15.42 -16.68 21.19
CA THR A 180 -15.14 -15.64 22.19
C THR A 180 -15.60 -14.26 21.70
N SER A 181 -15.28 -13.19 22.42
CA SER A 181 -15.64 -11.80 22.08
C SER A 181 -14.62 -10.85 22.68
N LEU A 182 -14.48 -9.64 22.10
CA LEU A 182 -13.68 -8.56 22.66
C LEU A 182 -14.05 -8.26 24.12
N LYS A 183 -15.31 -8.47 24.50
CA LYS A 183 -15.80 -8.29 25.87
C LYS A 183 -15.12 -9.18 26.91
N ASN A 184 -14.52 -10.30 26.47
CA ASN A 184 -13.84 -11.24 27.35
C ASN A 184 -12.37 -10.85 27.61
N PHE A 185 -11.87 -9.80 26.97
CA PHE A 185 -10.50 -9.32 27.15
C PHE A 185 -10.49 -8.01 27.94
N PRO A 186 -9.61 -7.89 28.96
CA PRO A 186 -9.61 -6.73 29.85
C PRO A 186 -9.29 -5.44 29.07
N ASN A 187 -10.06 -4.39 29.33
CA ASN A 187 -9.88 -3.04 28.78
C ASN A 187 -9.89 -2.90 27.25
N MET A 188 -10.24 -3.96 26.51
CA MET A 188 -10.33 -3.86 25.05
C MET A 188 -11.50 -2.95 24.63
N PRO A 189 -11.29 -2.06 23.65
CA PRO A 189 -12.38 -1.26 23.10
C PRO A 189 -13.40 -2.17 22.38
N ILE A 190 -14.68 -1.83 22.51
CA ILE A 190 -15.79 -2.57 21.92
C ILE A 190 -16.29 -1.78 20.70
N PRO A 191 -16.66 -2.45 19.58
CA PRO A 191 -17.18 -1.77 18.41
C PRO A 191 -18.47 -0.98 18.72
N ALA A 192 -18.51 0.29 18.33
CA ALA A 192 -19.69 1.14 18.36
C ALA A 192 -20.58 0.92 17.12
N SER A 193 -21.85 1.32 17.17
CA SER A 193 -22.76 1.24 16.03
C SER A 193 -22.23 2.05 14.84
N LEU A 194 -22.12 1.41 13.67
CA LEU A 194 -21.75 2.08 12.42
C LEU A 194 -23.00 2.64 11.70
N PRO A 195 -22.88 3.80 11.03
CA PRO A 195 -23.85 4.26 10.05
C PRO A 195 -24.14 3.20 8.97
N GLU A 196 -25.41 3.03 8.56
CA GLU A 196 -25.85 1.97 7.62
C GLU A 196 -25.13 2.00 6.25
N ASP A 197 -24.65 3.17 5.84
CA ASP A 197 -23.88 3.40 4.62
C ASP A 197 -22.48 2.78 4.65
N LEU A 198 -21.91 2.54 5.83
CA LEU A 198 -20.59 1.93 6.00
C LEU A 198 -20.64 0.40 6.18
N LEU A 199 -21.84 -0.18 6.34
CA LEU A 199 -22.04 -1.63 6.52
C LEU A 199 -22.05 -2.42 5.20
N ARG A 200 -22.10 -1.76 4.04
CA ARG A 200 -22.32 -2.42 2.73
C ARG A 200 -21.07 -3.05 2.11
N HIS A 201 -19.92 -3.00 2.79
CA HIS A 201 -18.63 -3.44 2.25
C HIS A 201 -17.87 -4.46 3.12
N ASN A 202 -18.49 -5.01 4.17
CA ASN A 202 -17.92 -6.09 4.98
C ASN A 202 -18.64 -7.42 4.72
#